data_AF-A0A1Q7P8P2-F1
#
_entry.id   AF-A0A1Q7P8P2-F1
#
_cell.length_a   1.000
_cell.length_b   1.000
_cell.length_c   1.000
_cell.angle_alpha   90.00
_cell.angle_beta   90.00
_cell.angle_gamma   90.00
#
_symmetry.space_group_name_H-M   'P 1'
#
loop_
_entity.id
_entity.type
_entity.pdbx_description
1 polymer ?
#
loop_
_entity_poly.entity_id
_entity_poly.type
_entity_poly.pdbx_seq_one_letter_code
_entity_poly.pdbx_strand_id
1 'polypeptide(L)'
;MWLKGAHLQQLRTDWITVDGLDATRTAGSLLRGSLHTPVLLLGVTFGGFNLIDPWKIQKLCKAPVVVVVGSRPNNRAVKRALFKHFPDWGKRWELIRSLGSLHKVRTMPNEGPVFFERFGCSTREARSILKASAFVSRMPEPLRLASVLARGLFSSEPSD
;
A
#
# COMPACT_ATOMS: atom_id res chain seq x y z
N MET A 1 -9.79 -5.14 -0.88
CA MET A 1 -10.67 -4.97 -2.05
C MET A 1 -10.17 -5.90 -3.15
N TRP A 2 -11.07 -6.64 -3.79
CA TRP A 2 -10.75 -7.61 -4.84
C TRP A 2 -11.49 -7.24 -6.12
N LEU A 3 -10.74 -7.10 -7.22
CA LEU A 3 -11.28 -6.81 -8.55
C LEU A 3 -11.06 -8.01 -9.48
N LYS A 4 -12.00 -8.23 -10.40
CA LYS A 4 -11.85 -9.13 -11.56
C LYS A 4 -12.09 -8.31 -12.82
N GLY A 5 -11.02 -7.97 -13.55
CA GLY A 5 -11.08 -6.92 -14.56
C GLY A 5 -11.56 -5.61 -13.91
N ALA A 6 -12.51 -4.92 -14.54
CA ALA A 6 -13.11 -3.69 -14.03
C ALA A 6 -14.19 -3.90 -12.96
N HIS A 7 -14.51 -5.14 -12.57
CA HIS A 7 -15.62 -5.43 -11.66
C HIS A 7 -15.14 -5.62 -10.23
N LEU A 8 -15.73 -4.87 -9.31
CA LEU A 8 -15.58 -5.08 -7.87
C LEU A 8 -16.26 -6.39 -7.46
N GLN A 9 -15.48 -7.34 -6.95
CA GLN A 9 -15.98 -8.64 -6.50
C GLN A 9 -16.22 -8.64 -4.99
N GLN A 10 -15.32 -8.02 -4.23
CA GLN A 10 -15.40 -8.00 -2.78
C GLN A 10 -14.75 -6.75 -2.21
N LEU A 11 -15.39 -6.20 -1.18
CA LEU A 11 -14.86 -5.15 -0.33
C LEU A 11 -14.81 -5.65 1.11
N ARG A 12 -13.73 -5.35 1.81
CA ARG A 12 -13.60 -5.50 3.26
C ARG A 12 -12.92 -4.25 3.77
N THR A 13 -13.37 -3.76 4.91
CA THR A 13 -12.91 -2.54 5.56
C THR A 13 -12.79 -2.78 7.05
N ASP A 14 -11.85 -2.08 7.68
CA ASP A 14 -11.65 -2.12 9.13
C ASP A 14 -10.94 -0.84 9.57
N TRP A 15 -10.98 -0.55 10.86
CA TRP A 15 -10.37 0.61 11.46
C TRP A 15 -8.95 0.31 11.95
N ILE A 16 -8.10 1.33 11.94
CA ILE A 16 -6.77 1.28 12.53
C ILE A 16 -6.61 2.48 13.45
N THR A 17 -5.79 2.34 14.50
CA THR A 17 -5.45 3.48 15.34
C THR A 17 -4.58 4.45 14.54
N VAL A 18 -4.98 5.73 14.48
CA VAL A 18 -4.16 6.80 13.88
C VAL A 18 -2.80 6.80 14.57
N ASP A 19 -1.74 6.76 13.77
CA ASP A 19 -0.36 6.71 14.25
C ASP A 19 -0.03 5.52 15.18
N GLY A 20 -0.90 4.51 15.23
CA GLY A 20 -0.74 3.30 16.02
C GLY A 20 0.26 2.29 15.46
N LEU A 21 0.11 1.04 15.90
CA LEU A 21 0.98 -0.09 15.52
C LEU A 21 0.19 -1.34 15.07
N ASP A 22 -1.11 -1.20 14.87
CA ASP A 22 -2.04 -2.26 14.55
C ASP A 22 -2.26 -2.48 13.04
N ALA A 23 -1.80 -1.58 12.16
CA ALA A 23 -2.11 -1.65 10.72
C ALA A 23 -1.71 -2.97 10.07
N THR A 24 -0.54 -3.52 10.42
CA THR A 24 -0.11 -4.83 9.90
C THR A 24 -1.07 -5.96 10.31
N ARG A 25 -1.50 -5.97 11.58
CA ARG A 25 -2.40 -7.01 12.10
C ARG A 25 -3.78 -6.89 11.45
N THR A 26 -4.31 -5.68 11.37
CA THR A 26 -5.61 -5.39 10.76
C THR A 26 -5.61 -5.76 9.28
N ALA A 27 -4.58 -5.37 8.52
CA ALA A 27 -4.43 -5.76 7.12
C ALA A 27 -4.35 -7.29 6.95
N GLY A 28 -3.62 -7.98 7.83
CA GLY A 28 -3.57 -9.44 7.83
C GLY A 28 -4.92 -10.10 8.11
N SER A 29 -5.73 -9.52 9.00
CA SER A 29 -7.10 -9.98 9.25
C SER A 29 -7.98 -9.82 8.01
N LEU A 30 -7.95 -8.65 7.36
CA LEU A 30 -8.74 -8.35 6.16
C LEU A 30 -8.37 -9.28 5.00
N LEU A 31 -7.09 -9.62 4.85
CA LEU A 31 -6.56 -10.47 3.79
C LEU A 31 -6.66 -11.98 4.10
N ARG A 32 -7.18 -12.37 5.26
CA ARG A 32 -7.36 -13.79 5.62
C ARG A 32 -8.16 -14.51 4.54
N GLY A 33 -7.60 -15.64 4.06
CA GLY A 33 -8.17 -16.46 2.98
C GLY A 33 -7.76 -16.05 1.57
N SER A 34 -7.02 -14.95 1.38
CA SER A 34 -6.61 -14.45 0.05
C SER A 34 -5.30 -15.05 -0.44
N LEU A 35 -5.20 -16.39 -0.41
CA LEU A 35 -3.98 -17.09 -0.83
C LEU A 35 -3.73 -16.91 -2.33
N HIS A 36 -2.46 -16.80 -2.72
CA HIS A 36 -1.98 -16.72 -4.11
C HIS A 36 -2.51 -15.54 -4.93
N THR A 37 -3.20 -14.58 -4.30
CA THR A 37 -3.66 -13.35 -4.96
C THR A 37 -2.67 -12.23 -4.68
N PRO A 38 -2.10 -11.56 -5.71
CA PRO A 38 -1.20 -10.44 -5.49
C PRO A 38 -1.86 -9.32 -4.69
N VAL A 39 -1.12 -8.75 -3.74
CA VAL A 39 -1.59 -7.64 -2.90
C VAL A 39 -0.92 -6.35 -3.33
N LEU A 40 -1.72 -5.32 -3.57
CA LEU A 40 -1.25 -3.97 -3.82
C LEU A 40 -1.48 -3.11 -2.57
N LEU A 41 -0.46 -2.38 -2.13
CA LEU A 41 -0.55 -1.42 -1.03
C LEU A 41 -0.25 -0.01 -1.54
N LEU A 42 -0.99 0.99 -1.07
CA LEU A 42 -0.72 2.40 -1.37
C LEU A 42 0.24 2.97 -0.33
N GLY A 43 1.55 2.78 -0.55
CA GLY A 43 2.57 3.04 0.47
C GLY A 43 2.54 2.01 1.62
N VAL A 44 3.40 2.23 2.62
CA VAL A 44 3.45 1.41 3.85
C VAL A 44 2.90 2.13 5.07
N THR A 45 2.66 3.43 4.98
CA THR A 45 2.18 4.30 6.04
C THR A 45 0.67 4.48 5.91
N PHE A 46 -0.09 4.04 6.91
CA PHE A 46 -1.55 4.18 6.95
C PHE A 46 -1.95 4.99 8.18
N GLY A 47 -3.00 5.81 8.08
CA GLY A 47 -3.49 6.64 9.20
C GLY A 47 -2.38 7.46 9.86
N GLY A 48 -1.52 8.12 9.07
CA GLY A 48 -0.25 8.69 9.55
C GLY A 48 0.88 7.67 9.42
N PHE A 49 1.59 7.39 10.52
CA PHE A 49 2.76 6.51 10.59
C PHE A 49 2.45 5.11 11.15
N ASN A 50 1.21 4.62 11.03
CA ASN A 50 0.88 3.24 11.38
C ASN A 50 1.30 2.31 10.23
N LEU A 51 2.41 1.60 10.43
CA LEU A 51 3.10 0.90 9.35
C LEU A 51 2.53 -0.49 9.08
N ILE A 52 2.33 -0.80 7.81
CA ILE A 52 2.15 -2.18 7.33
C ILE A 52 3.51 -2.75 6.95
N ASP A 53 3.86 -3.89 7.55
CA ASP A 53 5.01 -4.70 7.17
C ASP A 53 4.66 -5.57 5.94
N PRO A 54 5.18 -5.25 4.74
CA PRO A 54 4.83 -5.97 3.52
C PRO A 54 5.39 -7.41 3.50
N TRP A 55 6.46 -7.71 4.24
CA TRP A 55 6.98 -9.08 4.34
C TRP A 55 6.03 -9.98 5.14
N LYS A 56 5.42 -9.46 6.21
CA LYS A 56 4.38 -10.20 6.95
C LYS A 56 3.15 -10.46 6.09
N ILE A 57 2.71 -9.48 5.31
CA ILE A 57 1.60 -9.66 4.37
C ILE A 57 1.95 -10.67 3.27
N GLN A 58 3.17 -10.61 2.73
CA GLN A 58 3.65 -11.54 1.70
C GLN A 58 3.62 -12.99 2.22
N LYS A 59 4.12 -13.22 3.44
CA LYS A 59 4.10 -14.54 4.08
C LYS A 59 2.68 -15.05 4.33
N LEU A 60 1.78 -14.18 4.78
CA LEU A 60 0.37 -14.52 5.05
C LEU A 60 -0.36 -14.94 3.77
N CYS A 61 -0.22 -14.15 2.70
CA CYS A 61 -0.95 -14.37 1.44
C CYS A 61 -0.26 -15.41 0.54
N LYS A 62 1.01 -15.74 0.79
CA LYS A 62 1.85 -16.58 -0.08
C LYS A 62 1.82 -16.10 -1.55
N ALA A 63 1.84 -14.78 -1.72
CA ALA A 63 1.65 -14.12 -3.01
C ALA A 63 2.54 -12.88 -3.11
N PRO A 64 2.81 -12.38 -4.32
CA PRO A 64 3.49 -11.09 -4.50
C PRO A 64 2.80 -9.95 -3.74
N VAL A 65 3.58 -9.15 -3.02
CA VAL A 65 3.12 -7.87 -2.49
C VAL A 65 3.87 -6.75 -3.20
N VAL A 66 3.13 -5.77 -3.69
CA VAL A 66 3.68 -4.59 -4.38
C VAL A 66 3.21 -3.34 -3.67
N VAL A 67 4.15 -2.63 -3.06
CA VAL A 67 3.90 -1.32 -2.45
C VAL A 67 4.06 -0.27 -3.54
N VAL A 68 3.05 0.57 -3.75
CA VAL A 68 3.00 1.57 -4.82
C VAL A 68 2.86 2.96 -4.22
N VAL A 69 3.66 3.90 -4.72
CA VAL A 69 3.58 5.32 -4.38
C VAL A 69 3.62 6.18 -5.64
N GLY A 70 2.82 7.25 -5.65
CA GLY A 70 2.71 8.13 -6.82
C GLY A 70 3.95 9.00 -7.06
N SER A 71 4.67 9.37 -6.00
CA SER A 71 5.87 10.19 -6.07
C SER A 71 7.02 9.52 -5.35
N ARG A 72 8.26 9.87 -5.72
CA ARG A 72 9.45 9.31 -5.09
C ARG A 72 9.48 9.72 -3.61
N PRO A 73 9.55 8.79 -2.65
CA PRO A 73 9.59 9.12 -1.22
C PRO A 73 10.82 9.97 -0.88
N ASN A 74 10.63 10.97 -0.01
CA ASN A 74 11.74 11.72 0.58
C ASN A 74 12.12 11.08 1.93
N ASN A 75 13.00 10.08 1.86
CA ASN A 75 13.45 9.32 3.03
C ASN A 75 14.03 10.20 4.15
N ARG A 76 14.67 11.34 3.81
CA ARG A 76 15.15 12.30 4.82
C ARG A 76 14.01 13.00 5.53
N ALA A 77 12.97 13.43 4.80
CA ALA A 77 11.79 14.04 5.39
C ALA A 77 11.01 13.04 6.26
N VAL A 78 10.81 11.80 5.78
CA VAL A 78 10.16 10.72 6.53
C VAL A 78 10.91 10.43 7.83
N LYS A 79 12.24 10.26 7.78
CA LYS A 79 13.05 10.01 8.99
C LYS A 79 12.96 11.16 9.99
N ARG A 80 12.98 12.41 9.51
CA ARG A 80 12.85 13.60 10.38
C ARG A 80 11.47 13.67 11.05
N ALA A 81 10.40 13.38 10.32
CA ALA A 81 9.05 13.34 10.88
C ALA A 81 8.96 12.25 11.96
N LEU A 82 9.46 11.05 11.67
CA LEU A 82 9.51 9.96 12.63
C LEU A 82 10.25 10.36 13.92
N PHE A 83 11.48 10.86 13.77
CA PHE A 83 12.31 11.29 14.91
C PHE A 83 11.64 12.35 15.79
N LYS A 84 10.89 13.29 15.19
CA LYS A 84 10.25 14.40 15.91
C LYS A 84 8.98 14.00 16.64
N HIS A 85 8.21 13.07 16.09
CA HIS A 85 6.83 12.84 16.53
C HIS A 85 6.62 11.52 17.26
N PHE A 86 7.61 10.60 17.25
CA PHE A 86 7.43 9.25 17.76
C PHE A 86 8.55 8.84 18.72
N PRO A 87 8.25 8.42 19.96
CA PRO A 87 9.27 7.88 20.86
C PRO A 87 9.84 6.56 20.34
N ASP A 88 9.05 5.77 19.60
CA ASP A 88 9.42 4.50 18.98
C ASP A 88 9.95 4.64 17.54
N TRP A 89 10.34 5.85 17.12
CA TRP A 89 10.76 6.17 15.75
C TRP A 89 11.80 5.21 15.16
N GLY A 90 12.71 4.69 15.99
CA GLY A 90 13.76 3.76 15.55
C GLY A 90 13.19 2.47 14.96
N LYS A 91 12.16 1.90 15.61
CA LYS A 91 11.48 0.68 15.15
C LYS A 91 10.70 0.94 13.85
N ARG A 92 10.01 2.08 13.77
CA ARG A 92 9.28 2.50 12.57
C ARG A 92 10.24 2.72 11.39
N TRP A 93 11.36 3.39 11.65
CA TRP A 93 12.38 3.63 10.64
C TRP A 93 13.05 2.35 10.17
N GLU A 94 13.26 1.37 11.05
CA GLU A 94 13.81 0.07 10.68
C GLU A 94 12.93 -0.65 9.66
N LEU A 95 11.61 -0.66 9.84
CA LEU A 95 10.68 -1.21 8.87
C LEU A 95 10.78 -0.48 7.53
N ILE A 96 10.74 0.85 7.53
CA ILE A 96 10.85 1.66 6.29
C ILE A 96 12.20 1.43 5.59
N ARG A 97 13.29 1.28 6.35
CA ARG A 97 14.63 1.01 5.80
C ARG A 97 14.75 -0.42 5.27
N SER A 98 13.97 -1.36 5.83
CA SER A 98 13.93 -2.76 5.38
C SER A 98 13.18 -2.95 4.05
N LEU A 99 12.51 -1.89 3.57
CA LEU A 99 11.88 -1.90 2.26
C LEU A 99 12.94 -2.11 1.18
N GLY A 100 12.55 -2.87 0.15
CA GLY A 100 13.45 -3.24 -0.94
C GLY A 100 13.85 -2.05 -1.82
N SER A 101 14.57 -2.35 -2.90
CA SER A 101 14.94 -1.33 -3.88
C SER A 101 13.69 -0.67 -4.49
N LEU A 102 13.69 0.67 -4.50
CA LEU A 102 12.65 1.45 -5.15
C LEU A 102 12.80 1.37 -6.67
N HIS A 103 11.79 0.83 -7.34
CA HIS A 103 11.68 0.74 -8.78
C HIS A 103 10.67 1.76 -9.32
N LYS A 104 10.63 1.91 -10.64
CA LYS A 104 9.61 2.71 -11.34
C LYS A 104 9.05 1.96 -12.53
N VAL A 105 7.78 2.21 -12.84
CA VAL A 105 7.10 1.68 -14.03
C VAL A 105 6.12 2.72 -14.55
N ARG A 106 6.05 2.81 -15.89
CA ARG A 106 4.98 3.54 -16.57
C ARG A 106 3.87 2.54 -16.88
N THR A 107 2.70 2.79 -16.30
CA THR A 107 1.47 1.99 -16.45
C THR A 107 0.58 2.57 -17.56
N MET A 108 0.56 3.90 -17.71
CA MET A 108 -0.16 4.61 -18.79
C MET A 108 0.80 5.38 -19.71
N PRO A 109 0.59 5.39 -21.04
CA PRO A 109 1.46 6.09 -21.98
C PRO A 109 1.64 7.58 -21.68
N ASN A 110 0.55 8.27 -21.34
CA ASN A 110 0.50 9.73 -21.24
C ASN A 110 0.67 10.27 -19.81
N GLU A 111 1.00 9.42 -18.84
CA GLU A 111 1.20 9.81 -17.45
C GLU A 111 2.59 9.45 -16.94
N GLY A 112 3.08 10.22 -15.96
CA GLY A 112 4.36 9.94 -15.29
C GLY A 112 4.38 8.57 -14.60
N PRO A 113 5.57 8.00 -14.33
CA PRO A 113 5.66 6.68 -13.72
C PRO A 113 5.16 6.66 -12.27
N VAL A 114 4.66 5.50 -11.83
CA VAL A 114 4.54 5.19 -10.40
C VAL A 114 5.84 4.57 -9.91
N PHE A 115 6.12 4.74 -8.62
CA PHE A 115 7.24 4.10 -7.95
C PHE A 115 6.72 2.93 -7.13
N PHE A 116 7.51 1.87 -7.03
CA PHE A 116 7.09 0.69 -6.30
C PHE A 116 8.26 -0.08 -5.69
N GLU A 117 7.94 -0.80 -4.62
CA GLU A 117 8.79 -1.81 -4.00
C GLU A 117 8.07 -3.16 -4.11
N ARG A 118 8.85 -4.24 -4.15
CA ARG A 118 8.34 -5.59 -4.43
C ARG A 118 8.78 -6.58 -3.38
N PHE A 119 7.89 -7.50 -3.04
CA PHE A 119 8.11 -8.53 -2.01
C PHE A 119 7.57 -9.86 -2.54
N GLY A 120 8.42 -10.90 -2.52
CA GLY A 120 8.04 -12.24 -2.98
C GLY A 120 7.90 -12.41 -4.50
N CYS A 121 8.41 -11.47 -5.31
CA CYS A 121 8.33 -11.54 -6.77
C CYS A 121 9.52 -10.85 -7.48
N SER A 122 9.62 -11.05 -8.78
CA SER A 122 10.62 -10.37 -9.62
C SER A 122 10.17 -8.95 -10.02
N THR A 123 11.10 -8.08 -10.41
CA THR A 123 10.77 -6.74 -10.93
C THR A 123 9.91 -6.82 -12.20
N ARG A 124 10.15 -7.82 -13.06
CA ARG A 124 9.36 -8.03 -14.28
C ARG A 124 7.91 -8.37 -13.93
N GLU A 125 7.72 -9.29 -13.00
CA GLU A 125 6.41 -9.73 -12.53
C GLU A 125 5.63 -8.60 -11.86
N ALA A 126 6.26 -7.84 -10.95
CA ALA A 126 5.64 -6.66 -10.35
C ALA A 126 5.20 -5.63 -11.39
N ARG A 127 6.03 -5.38 -12.42
CA ARG A 127 5.66 -4.49 -13.54
C ARG A 127 4.44 -5.02 -14.31
N SER A 128 4.37 -6.33 -14.57
CA SER A 128 3.23 -6.93 -15.24
C SER A 128 1.95 -6.79 -14.41
N ILE A 129 2.00 -7.05 -13.11
CA ILE A 129 0.87 -6.87 -12.19
C ILE A 129 0.37 -5.42 -12.22
N LEU A 130 1.29 -4.44 -12.09
CA LEU A 130 0.93 -3.02 -12.07
C LEU A 130 0.34 -2.54 -13.39
N LYS A 131 0.86 -2.99 -14.52
CA LYS A 131 0.31 -2.66 -15.84
C LYS A 131 -1.06 -3.29 -16.06
N ALA A 132 -1.21 -4.56 -15.71
CA ALA A 132 -2.47 -5.30 -15.89
C ALA A 132 -3.59 -4.82 -14.97
N SER A 133 -3.27 -4.10 -13.88
CA SER A 133 -4.24 -3.60 -12.92
C SER A 133 -4.56 -2.11 -13.09
N ALA A 134 -3.90 -1.39 -14.00
CA ALA A 134 -4.15 0.02 -14.26
C ALA A 134 -5.02 0.18 -15.51
N PHE A 135 -6.22 0.76 -15.38
CA PHE A 135 -7.17 0.86 -16.50
C PHE A 135 -7.42 2.28 -16.98
N VAL A 136 -7.62 3.23 -16.07
CA VAL A 136 -8.02 4.61 -16.41
C VAL A 136 -6.99 5.66 -15.99
N SER A 137 -6.04 5.33 -15.11
CA SER A 137 -4.97 6.22 -14.72
C SER A 137 -3.67 5.47 -14.44
N ARG A 138 -2.58 6.21 -14.19
CA ARG A 138 -1.30 5.59 -13.82
C ARG A 138 -1.35 4.75 -12.54
N MET A 139 -2.30 5.01 -11.65
CA MET A 139 -2.47 4.23 -10.43
C MET A 139 -3.27 2.96 -10.73
N PRO A 140 -2.84 1.77 -10.26
CA PRO A 140 -3.65 0.56 -10.32
C PRO A 140 -5.07 0.81 -9.82
N GLU A 141 -6.05 0.32 -10.57
CA GLU A 141 -7.47 0.47 -10.29
C GLU A 141 -7.87 -0.02 -8.89
N PRO A 142 -7.32 -1.15 -8.36
CA PRO A 142 -7.58 -1.53 -6.98
C PRO A 142 -7.13 -0.50 -5.95
N LEU A 143 -6.05 0.24 -6.20
CA LEU A 143 -5.60 1.30 -5.30
C LEU A 143 -6.44 2.56 -5.46
N ARG A 144 -6.70 2.94 -6.71
CA ARG A 144 -7.51 4.13 -7.04
C ARG A 144 -8.90 4.05 -6.43
N LEU A 145 -9.61 2.95 -6.65
CA LEU A 145 -10.96 2.73 -6.11
C LEU A 145 -10.95 2.63 -4.59
N ALA A 146 -9.98 1.95 -3.98
CA ALA A 146 -9.87 1.87 -2.52
C ALA A 146 -9.69 3.27 -1.90
N SER A 147 -8.89 4.14 -2.52
CA SER A 147 -8.72 5.53 -2.06
C SER A 147 -9.97 6.40 -2.23
N VAL A 148 -10.79 6.16 -3.26
CA VAL A 148 -12.06 6.87 -3.43
C VAL A 148 -13.07 6.39 -2.39
N LEU A 149 -13.21 5.07 -2.23
CA LEU A 149 -14.12 4.47 -1.25
C LEU A 149 -13.75 4.86 0.17
N ALA A 150 -12.47 4.79 0.54
CA ALA A 150 -12.04 5.17 1.88
C ALA A 150 -12.34 6.63 2.20
N ARG A 151 -12.19 7.54 1.23
CA ARG A 151 -12.55 8.96 1.40
C ARG A 151 -14.05 9.17 1.49
N GLY A 152 -14.86 8.44 0.72
CA GLY A 152 -16.32 8.59 0.75
C GLY A 152 -17.01 7.92 1.95
N LEU A 153 -16.45 6.81 2.46
CA LEU A 153 -17.03 6.05 3.56
C LEU A 153 -16.53 6.50 4.93
N PHE A 154 -15.32 7.06 4.99
CA PHE A 154 -14.65 7.42 6.24
C PHE A 154 -14.18 8.88 6.26
N SER A 155 -14.73 9.73 5.40
CA SER A 155 -14.58 11.18 5.57
C SER A 155 -15.15 11.58 6.92
N SER A 156 -14.30 12.18 7.76
CA SER A 156 -14.76 13.04 8.83
C SER A 156 -15.32 14.32 8.20
N GLU A 157 -16.59 14.33 7.82
CA GLU A 157 -17.30 15.60 7.93
C GLU A 157 -17.32 15.98 9.42
N PRO A 158 -17.16 17.27 9.78
CA PRO A 158 -17.46 17.67 11.13
C PRO A 158 -18.93 17.33 11.39
N SER A 159 -19.21 16.54 12.41
CA SER A 159 -20.51 16.60 13.07
C SER A 159 -20.66 18.03 13.60
N ASP A 160 -21.57 18.78 12.99
CA ASP A 160 -22.09 20.13 13.29
C ASP A 160 -21.41 20.94 14.42
#